data_AF-A0A3D4B1Y2-F1
#
_entry.id   AF-A0A3D4B1Y2-F1
#
_cell.length_a   1.000
_cell.length_b   1.000
_cell.length_c   1.000
_cell.angle_alpha   90.00
_cell.angle_beta   90.00
_cell.angle_gamma   90.00
#
_symmetry.space_group_name_H-M   'P 1'
#
loop_
_entity.id
_entity.type
_entity.pdbx_description
1 polymer ?
#
loop_
_entity_poly.entity_id
_entity_poly.type
_entity_poly.pdbx_seq_one_letter_code
_entity_poly.pdbx_strand_id
1 'polypeptide(L)'
;MVHERRNQEEEAEAAYRKALALNPDLSEAHLNLGRLLEKQQQRNEAIRHYKDAIRVNPDALQAYHNLGIAYKDKGFDSLAIVTFEAGLVRKPDNAQWHNNLGVLYQKNTRFDEALGAYHKSIEADSTLLNAHFNLAVLHDHQGRYPQAIKRYKQVIDRDSTYKEAYFNLGVLYKEAGDLNGAV
;
A
#
# COMPACT_ATOMS: atom_id res chain seq x y z
N MET A 1 6.31 -2.45 -31.76
CA MET A 1 6.30 -2.60 -30.28
C MET A 1 5.36 -1.63 -29.55
N VAL A 2 5.57 -0.31 -29.52
CA VAL A 2 4.67 0.61 -28.77
C VAL A 2 3.27 0.72 -29.39
N HIS A 3 3.18 0.84 -30.72
CA HIS A 3 1.89 0.90 -31.43
C HIS A 3 1.08 -0.39 -31.29
N GLU A 4 1.74 -1.56 -31.37
CA GLU A 4 1.08 -2.86 -31.20
C GLU A 4 0.55 -3.05 -29.79
N ARG A 5 1.31 -2.66 -28.76
CA ARG A 5 0.84 -2.72 -27.37
C ARG A 5 -0.39 -1.84 -27.16
N ARG A 6 -0.40 -0.63 -27.72
CA ARG A 6 -1.54 0.28 -27.63
C ARG A 6 -2.78 -0.28 -28.33
N ASN A 7 -2.61 -0.87 -29.51
CA ASN A 7 -3.71 -1.53 -30.22
C ASN A 7 -4.28 -2.72 -29.43
N GLN A 8 -3.41 -3.54 -28.83
CA GLN A 8 -3.83 -4.65 -27.97
C GLN A 8 -4.58 -4.18 -26.71
N GLU A 9 -4.16 -3.05 -26.12
CA GLU A 9 -4.85 -2.45 -24.98
C GLU A 9 -6.26 -1.93 -25.36
N GLU A 10 -6.40 -1.30 -26.52
CA GLU A 10 -7.71 -0.82 -27.03
C GLU A 10 -8.67 -1.99 -27.34
N GLU A 11 -8.17 -3.07 -27.97
CA GLU A 11 -8.95 -4.28 -28.23
C GLU A 11 -9.38 -4.98 -26.92
N ALA A 12 -8.48 -5.05 -25.94
CA ALA A 12 -8.78 -5.62 -24.62
C ALA A 12 -9.88 -4.83 -23.90
N GLU A 13 -9.81 -3.49 -23.95
CA GLU A 13 -10.83 -2.63 -23.36
C GLU A 13 -12.20 -2.89 -24.00
N ALA A 14 -12.26 -2.91 -25.34
CA ALA A 14 -13.48 -3.17 -26.08
C ALA A 14 -14.08 -4.55 -25.72
N ALA A 15 -13.22 -5.58 -25.58
CA ALA A 15 -13.64 -6.92 -25.19
C ALA A 15 -14.21 -6.96 -23.76
N TYR A 16 -13.56 -6.33 -22.78
CA TYR A 16 -14.09 -6.28 -21.41
C TYR A 16 -15.40 -5.51 -21.33
N ARG A 17 -15.51 -4.36 -22.01
CA ARG A 17 -16.77 -3.60 -22.06
C ARG A 17 -17.88 -4.41 -22.72
N LYS A 18 -17.59 -5.16 -23.79
CA LYS A 18 -18.58 -6.05 -24.41
C LYS A 18 -18.99 -7.18 -23.48
N ALA A 19 -18.05 -7.80 -22.75
CA ALA A 19 -18.35 -8.84 -21.77
C ALA A 19 -19.28 -8.30 -20.66
N LEU A 20 -19.00 -7.10 -20.14
CA LEU A 20 -19.83 -6.44 -19.13
C LEU A 20 -21.19 -6.00 -19.65
N ALA A 21 -21.30 -5.65 -20.94
CA ALA A 21 -22.59 -5.37 -21.57
C ALA A 21 -23.46 -6.63 -21.71
N LEU A 22 -22.85 -7.80 -21.90
CA LEU A 22 -23.54 -9.09 -21.96
C LEU A 22 -23.87 -9.65 -20.57
N ASN A 23 -22.97 -9.46 -19.61
CA ASN A 23 -23.15 -9.85 -18.22
C ASN A 23 -22.47 -8.82 -17.29
N PRO A 24 -23.24 -7.94 -16.65
CA PRO A 24 -22.71 -6.95 -15.71
C PRO A 24 -22.10 -7.53 -14.43
N ASP A 25 -22.42 -8.78 -14.08
CA ASP A 25 -21.95 -9.42 -12.85
C ASP A 25 -20.70 -10.28 -13.07
N LEU A 26 -19.81 -9.81 -13.95
CA LEU A 26 -18.47 -10.40 -14.17
C LEU A 26 -17.42 -9.63 -13.38
N SER A 27 -17.18 -10.05 -12.13
CA SER A 27 -16.17 -9.42 -11.26
C SER A 27 -14.78 -9.35 -11.88
N GLU A 28 -14.34 -10.40 -12.59
CA GLU A 28 -13.02 -10.43 -13.22
C GLU A 28 -12.92 -9.44 -14.38
N ALA A 29 -13.99 -9.27 -15.16
CA ALA A 29 -14.03 -8.29 -16.25
C ALA A 29 -13.98 -6.86 -15.69
N HIS A 30 -14.70 -6.57 -14.61
CA HIS A 30 -14.57 -5.32 -13.88
C HIS A 30 -13.14 -5.10 -13.34
N LEU A 31 -12.55 -6.08 -12.68
CA LEU A 31 -11.20 -5.97 -12.14
C LEU A 31 -10.16 -5.69 -13.24
N ASN A 32 -10.20 -6.44 -14.35
CA ASN A 32 -9.22 -6.31 -15.42
C ASN A 32 -9.43 -5.03 -16.25
N LEU A 33 -10.68 -4.61 -16.48
CA LEU A 33 -10.97 -3.32 -17.08
C LEU A 33 -10.45 -2.18 -16.20
N GLY A 34 -10.66 -2.25 -14.88
CA GLY A 34 -10.13 -1.26 -13.94
C GLY A 34 -8.61 -1.13 -14.01
N ARG A 35 -7.88 -2.26 -14.06
CA ARG A 35 -6.40 -2.28 -14.20
C ARG A 35 -5.92 -1.68 -15.51
N LEU A 36 -6.65 -1.93 -16.59
CA LEU A 36 -6.34 -1.38 -17.90
C LEU A 36 -6.53 0.14 -17.93
N LEU A 37 -7.66 0.62 -17.42
CA LEU A 37 -7.97 2.05 -17.31
C LEU A 37 -6.97 2.78 -16.40
N GLU A 38 -6.52 2.15 -15.32
CA GLU A 38 -5.46 2.70 -14.46
C GLU A 38 -4.14 2.90 -15.20
N LYS A 39 -3.71 1.92 -16.03
CA LYS A 39 -2.52 2.06 -16.90
C LYS A 39 -2.67 3.20 -17.90
N GLN A 40 -3.88 3.41 -18.40
CA GLN A 40 -4.23 4.53 -19.28
C GLN A 40 -4.43 5.86 -18.51
N GLN A 41 -4.14 5.89 -17.20
CA GLN A 41 -4.33 7.04 -16.31
C GLN A 41 -5.78 7.50 -16.11
N GLN A 42 -6.76 6.69 -16.54
CA GLN A 42 -8.20 6.92 -16.35
C GLN A 42 -8.66 6.47 -14.95
N ARG A 43 -7.99 7.00 -13.91
CA ARG A 43 -8.10 6.53 -12.52
C ARG A 43 -9.52 6.57 -11.94
N ASN A 44 -10.34 7.55 -12.34
CA ASN A 44 -11.71 7.67 -11.83
C ASN A 44 -12.60 6.52 -12.31
N GLU A 45 -12.46 6.11 -13.57
CA GLU A 45 -13.22 4.99 -14.12
C GLU A 45 -12.69 3.66 -13.58
N ALA A 46 -11.38 3.53 -13.41
CA ALA A 46 -10.76 2.39 -12.74
C ALA A 46 -11.34 2.14 -11.33
N ILE A 47 -11.45 3.21 -10.53
CA ILE A 47 -12.06 3.14 -9.18
C ILE A 47 -13.50 2.63 -9.24
N ARG A 48 -14.31 3.07 -10.23
CA ARG A 48 -15.69 2.59 -10.38
C ARG A 48 -15.71 1.08 -10.64
N HIS A 49 -14.86 0.60 -11.55
CA HIS A 49 -14.78 -0.82 -11.85
C HIS A 49 -14.21 -1.66 -10.71
N TYR A 50 -13.26 -1.17 -9.93
CA TYR A 50 -12.82 -1.89 -8.73
C TYR A 50 -13.93 -1.99 -7.67
N LYS A 51 -14.75 -0.95 -7.50
CA LYS A 51 -15.94 -1.01 -6.64
C LYS A 51 -16.97 -2.01 -7.16
N ASP A 52 -17.21 -2.03 -8.47
CA ASP A 52 -18.15 -2.99 -9.06
C ASP A 52 -17.64 -4.43 -8.94
N ALA A 53 -16.33 -4.68 -9.11
CA ALA A 53 -15.73 -5.98 -8.88
C ALA A 53 -15.99 -6.47 -7.44
N ILE A 54 -15.79 -5.60 -6.43
CA ILE A 54 -16.08 -5.93 -5.03
C ILE A 54 -17.58 -6.15 -4.79
N ARG A 55 -18.44 -5.32 -5.40
CA ARG A 55 -19.91 -5.44 -5.27
C ARG A 55 -20.39 -6.80 -5.80
N VAL A 56 -19.86 -7.21 -6.95
CA VAL A 56 -20.20 -8.47 -7.62
C VAL A 56 -19.60 -9.67 -6.89
N ASN A 57 -18.34 -9.57 -6.49
CA ASN A 57 -17.64 -10.60 -5.74
C ASN A 57 -16.89 -9.99 -4.53
N PRO A 58 -17.47 -10.07 -3.33
CA PRO A 58 -16.84 -9.61 -2.10
C PRO A 58 -15.54 -10.35 -1.70
N ASP A 59 -15.17 -11.44 -2.38
CA ASP A 59 -13.93 -12.19 -2.17
C ASP A 59 -12.85 -11.83 -3.20
N ALA A 60 -13.10 -10.86 -4.09
CA ALA A 60 -12.14 -10.35 -5.06
C ALA A 60 -11.03 -9.52 -4.38
N LEU A 61 -10.11 -10.18 -3.66
CA LEU A 61 -9.05 -9.53 -2.87
C LEU A 61 -8.19 -8.54 -3.70
N GLN A 62 -7.92 -8.85 -4.97
CA GLN A 62 -7.19 -7.94 -5.85
C GLN A 62 -7.92 -6.61 -6.10
N ALA A 63 -9.25 -6.61 -6.11
CA ALA A 63 -10.04 -5.40 -6.27
C ALA A 63 -9.94 -4.50 -5.02
N TYR A 64 -9.94 -5.08 -3.82
CA TYR A 64 -9.67 -4.33 -2.58
C TYR A 64 -8.28 -3.71 -2.58
N HIS A 65 -7.26 -4.48 -2.99
CA HIS A 65 -5.89 -3.96 -3.08
C HIS A 65 -5.80 -2.77 -4.04
N ASN A 66 -6.28 -2.92 -5.27
CA ASN A 66 -6.17 -1.85 -6.27
C ASN A 66 -7.04 -0.64 -5.91
N LEU A 67 -8.24 -0.84 -5.36
CA LEU A 67 -9.10 0.25 -4.91
C LEU A 67 -8.46 1.03 -3.75
N GLY A 68 -7.89 0.32 -2.76
CA GLY A 68 -7.23 0.94 -1.62
C GLY A 68 -6.00 1.76 -2.04
N ILE A 69 -5.18 1.23 -2.97
CA ILE A 69 -4.05 1.95 -3.54
C ILE A 69 -4.53 3.18 -4.34
N ALA A 70 -5.53 3.02 -5.21
CA ALA A 70 -6.07 4.12 -6.00
C ALA A 70 -6.62 5.25 -5.10
N TYR A 71 -7.28 4.93 -3.99
CA TYR A 71 -7.71 5.93 -3.01
C TYR A 71 -6.55 6.61 -2.29
N LYS A 72 -5.55 5.85 -1.85
CA LYS A 72 -4.33 6.39 -1.22
C LYS A 72 -3.61 7.36 -2.15
N ASP A 73 -3.44 7.00 -3.42
CA ASP A 73 -2.74 7.82 -4.42
C ASP A 73 -3.50 9.11 -4.77
N LYS A 74 -4.82 9.12 -4.61
CA LYS A 74 -5.66 10.32 -4.74
C LYS A 74 -5.75 11.15 -3.45
N GLY A 75 -5.11 10.70 -2.36
CA GLY A 75 -5.20 11.33 -1.05
C GLY A 75 -6.55 11.15 -0.34
N PHE A 76 -7.39 10.21 -0.80
CA PHE A 76 -8.65 9.86 -0.16
C PHE A 76 -8.40 8.84 0.96
N ASP A 77 -7.64 9.26 1.96
CA ASP A 77 -7.09 8.37 3.00
C ASP A 77 -8.19 7.60 3.77
N SER A 78 -9.29 8.27 4.14
CA SER A 78 -10.40 7.61 4.83
C SER A 78 -11.04 6.48 4.01
N LEU A 79 -11.18 6.67 2.69
CA LEU A 79 -11.71 5.63 1.80
C LEU A 79 -10.70 4.49 1.61
N ALA A 80 -9.40 4.80 1.55
CA ALA A 80 -8.35 3.80 1.50
C ALA A 80 -8.33 2.93 2.76
N ILE A 81 -8.42 3.55 3.95
CA ILE A 81 -8.50 2.85 5.24
C ILE A 81 -9.68 1.88 5.25
N VAL A 82 -10.90 2.36 4.99
CA VAL A 82 -12.10 1.52 4.97
C VAL A 82 -11.98 0.38 3.97
N THR A 83 -11.38 0.63 2.80
CA THR A 83 -11.18 -0.41 1.77
C THR A 83 -10.22 -1.50 2.25
N PHE A 84 -9.06 -1.14 2.82
CA PHE A 84 -8.11 -2.12 3.34
C PHE A 84 -8.67 -2.88 4.55
N GLU A 85 -9.38 -2.20 5.46
CA GLU A 85 -10.07 -2.84 6.59
C GLU A 85 -11.11 -3.86 6.12
N ALA A 86 -11.94 -3.50 5.13
CA ALA A 86 -12.92 -4.42 4.54
C ALA A 86 -12.25 -5.63 3.88
N GLY A 87 -11.12 -5.42 3.19
CA GLY A 87 -10.30 -6.53 2.67
C GLY A 87 -9.78 -7.43 3.78
N LEU A 88 -9.25 -6.85 4.87
CA LEU A 88 -8.70 -7.59 6.01
C LEU A 88 -9.77 -8.44 6.73
N VAL A 89 -11.06 -8.08 6.68
CA VAL A 89 -12.13 -8.98 7.15
C VAL A 89 -12.13 -10.31 6.37
N ARG A 90 -11.76 -10.30 5.09
CA ARG A 90 -11.68 -11.49 4.23
C ARG A 90 -10.33 -12.19 4.30
N LYS A 91 -9.25 -11.41 4.41
CA LYS A 91 -7.88 -11.93 4.53
C LYS A 91 -7.14 -11.24 5.68
N PRO A 92 -7.32 -11.71 6.93
CA PRO A 92 -6.78 -11.03 8.12
C PRO A 92 -5.26 -10.98 8.20
N ASP A 93 -4.57 -11.90 7.53
CA ASP A 93 -3.11 -12.06 7.51
C ASP A 93 -2.44 -11.35 6.32
N ASN A 94 -3.12 -10.39 5.67
CA ASN A 94 -2.51 -9.65 4.57
C ASN A 94 -1.51 -8.60 5.10
N ALA A 95 -0.24 -8.97 5.16
CA ALA A 95 0.84 -8.12 5.65
C ALA A 95 0.95 -6.78 4.90
N GLN A 96 0.75 -6.76 3.57
CA GLN A 96 0.84 -5.53 2.78
C GLN A 96 -0.29 -4.55 3.12
N TRP A 97 -1.50 -5.04 3.39
CA TRP A 97 -2.63 -4.21 3.78
C TRP A 97 -2.44 -3.62 5.17
N HIS A 98 -1.96 -4.41 6.14
CA HIS A 98 -1.56 -3.89 7.45
C HIS A 98 -0.48 -2.82 7.34
N ASN A 99 0.53 -2.99 6.48
CA ASN A 99 1.55 -1.97 6.26
C ASN A 99 0.94 -0.69 5.65
N ASN A 100 0.07 -0.80 4.64
CA ASN A 100 -0.59 0.35 4.04
C ASN A 100 -1.49 1.10 5.03
N LEU A 101 -2.21 0.37 5.89
CA LEU A 101 -2.96 0.97 6.99
C LEU A 101 -2.04 1.71 7.96
N GLY A 102 -0.90 1.13 8.32
CA GLY A 102 0.10 1.80 9.17
C GLY A 102 0.54 3.15 8.59
N VAL A 103 0.85 3.19 7.29
CA VAL A 103 1.22 4.41 6.58
C VAL A 103 0.08 5.43 6.59
N LEU A 104 -1.16 5.00 6.33
CA LEU A 104 -2.33 5.86 6.31
C LEU A 104 -2.65 6.42 7.71
N TYR A 105 -2.60 5.60 8.76
CA TYR A 105 -2.81 6.07 10.13
C TYR A 105 -1.72 7.05 10.56
N GLN A 106 -0.45 6.76 10.26
CA GLN A 106 0.66 7.67 10.57
C GLN A 106 0.50 9.03 9.88
N LYS A 107 0.13 9.04 8.59
CA LYS A 107 -0.17 10.28 7.85
C LYS A 107 -1.30 11.09 8.49
N ASN A 108 -2.27 10.41 9.09
CA ASN A 108 -3.40 11.02 9.80
C ASN A 108 -3.14 11.20 11.31
N THR A 109 -1.88 11.21 11.74
CA THR A 109 -1.43 11.38 13.14
C THR A 109 -2.03 10.39 14.15
N ARG A 110 -2.57 9.27 13.67
CA ARG A 110 -3.12 8.15 14.43
C ARG A 110 -2.01 7.15 14.78
N PHE A 111 -1.08 7.58 15.63
CA PHE A 111 0.19 6.87 15.84
C PHE A 111 0.04 5.51 16.54
N ASP A 112 -0.94 5.36 17.43
CA ASP A 112 -1.18 4.09 18.12
C ASP A 112 -1.76 3.04 17.17
N GLU A 113 -2.70 3.43 16.31
CA GLU A 113 -3.20 2.54 15.26
C GLU A 113 -2.13 2.21 14.22
N ALA A 114 -1.26 3.18 13.88
CA ALA A 114 -0.14 2.94 12.99
C ALA A 114 0.83 1.90 13.56
N LEU A 115 1.18 2.02 14.83
CA LEU A 115 2.04 1.08 15.54
C LEU A 115 1.44 -0.33 15.53
N GLY A 116 0.15 -0.45 15.87
CA GLY A 116 -0.56 -1.72 15.85
C GLY A 116 -0.61 -2.35 14.45
N ALA A 117 -0.84 -1.54 13.41
CA ALA A 117 -0.88 -2.02 12.03
C ALA A 117 0.49 -2.50 11.54
N TYR A 118 1.58 -1.78 11.81
CA TYR A 118 2.92 -2.25 11.46
C TYR A 118 3.31 -3.54 12.19
N HIS A 119 2.92 -3.69 13.46
CA HIS A 119 3.15 -4.94 14.19
C HIS A 119 2.39 -6.12 13.57
N LYS A 120 1.10 -5.96 13.25
CA LYS A 120 0.32 -6.99 12.56
C LYS A 120 0.90 -7.33 11.18
N SER A 121 1.44 -6.34 10.48
CA SER A 121 2.13 -6.56 9.20
C SER A 121 3.35 -7.47 9.37
N ILE A 122 4.19 -7.19 10.36
CA ILE A 122 5.41 -7.98 10.66
C ILE A 122 5.07 -9.37 11.21
N GLU A 123 3.98 -9.50 11.98
CA GLU A 123 3.49 -10.78 12.47
C GLU A 123 3.03 -11.67 11.30
N ALA A 124 2.30 -11.09 10.35
CA ALA A 124 1.81 -11.80 9.17
C ALA A 124 2.92 -12.14 8.17
N ASP A 125 3.87 -11.23 7.95
CA ASP A 125 5.06 -11.47 7.14
C ASP A 125 6.28 -10.76 7.74
N SER A 126 7.07 -11.52 8.49
CA SER A 126 8.27 -10.99 9.13
C SER A 126 9.36 -10.56 8.14
N THR A 127 9.27 -10.96 6.86
CA THR A 127 10.25 -10.66 5.82
C THR A 127 9.95 -9.37 5.06
N LEU A 128 8.74 -8.81 5.23
CA LEU A 128 8.33 -7.57 4.59
C LEU A 128 9.13 -6.37 5.11
N LEU A 129 10.22 -6.04 4.41
CA LEU A 129 11.17 -4.99 4.81
C LEU A 129 10.51 -3.62 4.98
N ASN A 130 9.55 -3.27 4.12
CA ASN A 130 8.84 -2.01 4.18
C ASN A 130 8.12 -1.82 5.53
N ALA A 131 7.59 -2.89 6.14
CA ALA A 131 6.92 -2.79 7.43
C ALA A 131 7.92 -2.51 8.57
N HIS A 132 9.09 -3.15 8.56
CA HIS A 132 10.17 -2.85 9.52
C HIS A 132 10.72 -1.45 9.33
N PHE A 133 10.91 -1.02 8.09
CA PHE A 133 11.36 0.34 7.75
C PHE A 133 10.35 1.40 8.22
N ASN A 134 9.07 1.23 7.91
CA ASN A 134 8.04 2.20 8.33
C ASN A 134 7.86 2.22 9.85
N LEU A 135 8.01 1.09 10.54
CA LEU A 135 8.03 1.05 12.00
C LEU A 135 9.25 1.79 12.57
N ALA A 136 10.42 1.70 11.93
CA ALA A 136 11.60 2.47 12.30
C ALA A 136 11.33 3.98 12.20
N VAL A 137 10.76 4.42 11.07
CA VAL A 137 10.35 5.81 10.83
C VAL A 137 9.35 6.29 11.88
N LEU A 138 8.38 5.45 12.27
CA LEU A 138 7.44 5.80 13.32
C LEU A 138 8.11 5.98 14.69
N HIS A 139 9.03 5.07 15.06
CA HIS A 139 9.81 5.22 16.30
C HIS A 139 10.66 6.49 16.30
N ASP A 140 11.26 6.82 15.16
CA ASP A 140 12.07 8.02 14.95
C ASP A 140 11.25 9.30 15.19
N HIS A 141 10.08 9.41 14.54
CA HIS A 141 9.12 10.51 14.77
C HIS A 141 8.65 10.64 16.22
N GLN A 142 8.69 9.56 17.00
CA GLN A 142 8.31 9.55 18.41
C GLN A 142 9.50 9.76 19.37
N GLY A 143 10.69 10.09 18.85
CA GLY A 143 11.91 10.28 19.64
C GLY A 143 12.50 9.00 20.23
N ARG A 144 12.01 7.83 19.80
CA ARG A 144 12.42 6.50 20.30
C ARG A 144 13.60 5.99 19.49
N TYR A 145 14.69 6.74 19.54
CA TYR A 145 15.88 6.54 18.70
C TYR A 145 16.50 5.15 18.84
N PRO A 146 16.65 4.53 20.04
CA PRO A 146 17.20 3.18 20.14
C PRO A 146 16.36 2.14 19.37
N GLN A 147 15.04 2.25 19.41
CA GLN A 147 14.12 1.37 18.70
C GLN A 147 14.18 1.61 17.19
N ALA A 148 14.23 2.87 16.76
CA ALA A 148 14.38 3.25 15.35
C ALA A 148 15.69 2.70 14.77
N ILE A 149 16.83 2.95 15.43
CA ILE A 149 18.16 2.44 15.03
C ILE A 149 18.14 0.92 14.89
N LYS A 150 17.58 0.21 15.88
CA LYS A 150 17.49 -1.25 15.83
C LYS A 150 16.73 -1.72 14.59
N ARG A 151 15.59 -1.10 14.27
CA ARG A 151 14.77 -1.48 13.11
C ARG A 151 15.44 -1.11 11.78
N TYR A 152 16.06 0.06 11.66
CA TYR A 152 16.82 0.43 10.46
C TYR A 152 17.97 -0.55 10.20
N LYS A 153 18.73 -0.93 11.24
CA LYS A 153 19.79 -1.95 11.10
C LYS A 153 19.23 -3.29 10.64
N GLN A 154 18.11 -3.75 11.20
CA GLN A 154 17.47 -4.99 10.74
C GLN A 154 17.07 -4.98 9.27
N VAL A 155 16.65 -3.82 8.73
CA VAL A 155 16.35 -3.67 7.30
C VAL A 155 17.65 -3.76 6.49
N ILE A 156 18.68 -3.03 6.90
CA ILE A 156 20.00 -3.00 6.23
C ILE A 156 20.68 -4.37 6.24
N ASP A 157 20.62 -5.11 7.34
CA ASP A 157 21.22 -6.44 7.49
C ASP A 157 20.61 -7.44 6.50
N ARG A 158 19.34 -7.24 6.12
CA ARG A 158 18.61 -8.09 5.18
C ARG A 158 18.72 -7.61 3.74
N ASP A 159 18.77 -6.30 3.53
CA ASP A 159 18.98 -5.68 2.24
C ASP A 159 19.98 -4.54 2.38
N SER A 160 21.24 -4.85 2.06
CA SER A 160 22.34 -3.88 2.10
C SER A 160 22.24 -2.79 1.03
N THR A 161 21.25 -2.86 0.14
CA THR A 161 21.00 -1.86 -0.91
C THR A 161 19.83 -0.92 -0.59
N TYR A 162 19.18 -1.09 0.57
CA TYR A 162 18.03 -0.28 1.00
C TYR A 162 18.47 1.14 1.39
N LYS A 163 18.49 2.05 0.40
CA LYS A 163 19.08 3.39 0.49
C LYS A 163 18.41 4.27 1.55
N GLU A 164 17.09 4.20 1.66
CA GLU A 164 16.29 5.01 2.56
C GLU A 164 16.59 4.67 4.03
N ALA A 165 16.91 3.40 4.32
CA ALA A 165 17.26 2.97 5.68
C ALA A 165 18.62 3.54 6.10
N TYR A 166 19.61 3.54 5.19
CA TYR A 166 20.91 4.19 5.44
C TYR A 166 20.77 5.70 5.61
N PHE A 167 19.99 6.35 4.74
CA PHE A 167 19.77 7.79 4.80
C PHE A 167 19.16 8.19 6.14
N ASN A 168 18.05 7.56 6.55
CA ASN A 168 17.39 7.88 7.80
C ASN A 168 18.26 7.55 9.02
N LEU A 169 18.99 6.42 8.99
CA LEU A 169 19.91 6.08 10.07
C LEU A 169 21.04 7.11 10.21
N GLY A 170 21.55 7.65 9.10
CA GLY A 170 22.56 8.70 9.10
C GLY A 170 22.03 10.02 9.68
N VAL A 171 20.82 10.43 9.29
CA VAL A 171 20.12 11.59 9.87
C VAL A 171 19.97 11.41 11.39
N LEU A 172 19.51 10.23 11.80
CA LEU A 172 19.26 9.91 13.20
C LEU A 172 20.53 9.95 14.06
N TYR A 173 21.66 9.44 13.56
CA TYR A 173 22.93 9.52 14.30
C TYR A 173 23.46 10.94 14.40
N LYS A 174 23.26 11.78 13.38
CA LYS A 174 23.61 13.20 13.45
C LYS A 174 22.79 13.88 14.56
N GLU A 175 21.48 13.70 14.56
CA GLU A 175 20.60 14.29 15.57
C GLU A 175 20.92 13.79 16.99
N ALA A 176 21.18 12.50 17.17
CA ALA A 176 21.59 11.95 18.46
C ALA A 176 22.98 12.43 18.91
N GLY A 177 23.90 12.66 17.98
CA GLY A 177 25.22 13.25 18.24
C GLY A 177 25.13 14.72 18.66
N ASP A 178 24.29 15.50 17.97
CA ASP A 178 24.03 16.90 18.29
C ASP A 178 23.38 17.07 19.68
N LEU A 179 22.49 16.15 20.07
CA LEU A 179 21.87 16.13 21.42
C LEU A 179 22.87 15.82 22.54
N ASN A 180 23.87 14.98 22.30
CA ASN A 180 24.91 14.67 23.29
C ASN A 180 25.98 15.77 23.44
N GLY A 181 26.10 16.67 22.46
CA GLY A 181 27.01 17.83 22.49
C GLY A 181 26.39 19.10 23.07
N ALA A 182 25.09 19.12 23.37
CA ALA A 182 24.34 20.27 23.87
C ALA A 182 24.17 20.32 25.41
N VAL A 183 24.96 19.53 26.16
CA VAL A 183 24.95 19.46 27.62
C VAL A 183 26.21 20.10 28.20
#